data_AF-A0A842UKX9-F1
#
_entry.id   AF-A0A842UKX9-F1
#
_cell.length_a   1.000
_cell.length_b   1.000
_cell.length_c   1.000
_cell.angle_alpha   90.00
_cell.angle_beta   90.00
_cell.angle_gamma   90.00
#
_symmetry.space_group_name_H-M   'P 1'
#
loop_
_entity.id
_entity.type
_entity.pdbx_description
1 polymer ?
#
loop_
_entity_poly.entity_id
_entity_poly.type
_entity_poly.pdbx_seq_one_letter_code
_entity_poly.pdbx_strand_id
1 'polypeptide(L)'
;MLKSGECSVCKKQIITPVCILCLTDEIESWVDNNKVSLVKEYRIYARDVMEKIRPKQILKCSVCRSNATCNICPVCFAEKIFNWLAKKDKKLATNFAKDFKKNLKQIQPGRQLFA
;
A
#
# COMPACT_ATOMS: atom_id res chain seq x y z
N MET A 1 21.85 -2.97 -9.02
CA MET A 1 20.60 -3.55 -9.58
C MET A 1 19.77 -4.11 -8.43
N LEU A 2 18.44 -4.00 -8.43
CA LEU A 2 17.58 -4.65 -7.43
C LEU A 2 17.43 -6.13 -7.80
N LYS A 3 17.48 -7.05 -6.83
CA LYS A 3 17.16 -8.46 -7.07
C LYS A 3 15.65 -8.61 -7.23
N SER A 4 15.21 -9.56 -8.06
CA SER A 4 13.78 -9.82 -8.29
C SER A 4 13.04 -10.04 -6.95
N GLY A 5 11.93 -9.33 -6.73
CA GLY A 5 11.16 -9.43 -5.50
C GLY A 5 11.64 -8.55 -4.34
N GLU A 6 12.52 -7.57 -4.55
CA GLU A 6 12.95 -6.63 -3.51
C GLU A 6 12.16 -5.32 -3.52
N CYS A 7 11.82 -4.82 -2.33
CA CYS A 7 11.25 -3.50 -2.15
C CYS A 7 12.25 -2.41 -2.56
N SER A 8 11.84 -1.52 -3.46
CA SER A 8 12.65 -0.43 -3.97
C SER A 8 13.03 0.60 -2.90
N VAL A 9 12.25 0.66 -1.81
CA VAL A 9 12.44 1.57 -0.67
C VAL A 9 13.39 0.96 0.36
N CYS A 10 12.98 -0.10 1.05
CA CYS A 10 13.74 -0.67 2.16
C CYS A 10 14.73 -1.78 1.79
N LYS A 11 14.79 -2.17 0.50
CA LYS A 11 15.64 -3.25 -0.03
C LYS A 11 15.39 -4.64 0.57
N LYS A 12 14.32 -4.82 1.36
CA LYS A 12 13.89 -6.12 1.88
C LYS A 12 13.09 -6.89 0.83
N GLN A 13 13.11 -8.21 0.92
CA GLN A 13 12.30 -9.08 0.07
C GLN A 13 10.80 -8.85 0.32
N ILE A 14 10.04 -8.78 -0.76
CA ILE A 14 8.59 -8.72 -0.78
C ILE A 14 8.08 -10.16 -0.75
N ILE A 15 7.69 -10.62 0.45
CA ILE A 15 7.15 -11.97 0.66
C ILE A 15 5.77 -12.10 0.01
N THR A 16 4.92 -11.10 0.24
CA THR A 16 3.55 -11.05 -0.27
C THR A 16 3.42 -9.87 -1.21
N PRO A 17 3.67 -10.04 -2.52
CA PRO A 17 3.56 -8.95 -3.48
C PRO A 17 2.11 -8.49 -3.58
N VAL A 18 1.89 -7.20 -3.34
CA VAL A 18 0.62 -6.53 -3.58
C VAL A 18 0.92 -5.41 -4.57
N CYS A 19 0.15 -5.33 -5.65
CA CYS A 19 0.37 -4.28 -6.62
C CYS A 19 -0.02 -2.92 -6.05
N ILE A 20 0.62 -1.89 -6.58
CA ILE A 20 0.40 -0.52 -6.07
C ILE A 20 -1.07 -0.08 -6.19
N LEU A 21 -1.80 -0.57 -7.20
CA LEU A 21 -3.23 -0.29 -7.36
C LEU A 21 -4.05 -0.88 -6.22
N CYS A 22 -3.89 -2.17 -5.90
CA CYS A 22 -4.61 -2.78 -4.78
C CYS A 22 -4.27 -2.12 -3.43
N LEU A 23 -3.02 -1.69 -3.23
CA LEU A 23 -2.64 -0.93 -2.04
C LEU A 23 -3.32 0.44 -2.01
N THR A 24 -3.43 1.11 -3.17
CA THR A 24 -4.14 2.39 -3.29
C THR A 24 -5.63 2.22 -3.01
N ASP A 25 -6.29 1.21 -3.57
CA ASP A 25 -7.72 0.97 -3.40
C ASP A 25 -8.07 0.67 -1.93
N GLU A 26 -7.25 -0.15 -1.26
CA GLU A 26 -7.42 -0.48 0.16
C GLU A 26 -7.34 0.78 1.04
N ILE A 27 -6.35 1.63 0.77
CA ILE A 27 -6.13 2.84 1.56
C ILE A 27 -7.15 3.93 1.21
N GLU A 28 -7.56 4.05 -0.05
CA GLU A 28 -8.63 4.96 -0.45
C GLU A 28 -9.91 4.62 0.31
N SER A 29 -10.27 3.33 0.34
CA SER A 29 -11.43 2.84 1.08
C SER A 29 -11.31 3.15 2.58
N TRP A 30 -10.11 3.02 3.16
CA TRP A 30 -9.89 3.40 4.55
C TRP A 30 -10.03 4.91 4.78
N VAL A 31 -9.48 5.74 3.88
CA VAL A 31 -9.59 7.21 3.95
C VAL A 31 -11.02 7.66 3.79
N ASP A 32 -11.78 7.08 2.86
CA ASP A 32 -13.19 7.38 2.64
C ASP A 32 -14.02 7.11 3.91
N ASN A 33 -13.84 5.93 4.50
CA ASN A 33 -14.54 5.51 5.73
C ASN A 33 -14.20 6.37 6.97
N ASN A 34 -13.02 7.00 7.02
CA ASN A 34 -12.57 7.75 8.19
C ASN A 34 -12.62 9.27 8.02
N LYS A 35 -12.43 9.77 6.79
CA LYS A 35 -12.38 11.19 6.46
C LYS A 35 -12.55 11.43 4.95
N VAL A 36 -13.78 11.27 4.45
CA VAL A 36 -14.20 11.50 3.05
C VAL A 36 -13.60 12.77 2.42
N SER A 37 -13.50 13.87 3.17
CA SER A 37 -12.95 15.14 2.68
C SER A 37 -11.50 15.07 2.20
N LEU A 38 -10.74 14.04 2.60
CA LEU A 38 -9.36 13.82 2.16
C LEU A 38 -9.22 12.92 0.92
N VAL A 39 -10.28 12.28 0.43
CA VAL A 39 -10.20 11.30 -0.68
C VAL A 39 -9.62 11.93 -1.95
N LYS A 40 -10.06 13.14 -2.32
CA LYS A 40 -9.53 13.84 -3.51
C LYS A 40 -8.04 14.13 -3.38
N GLU A 41 -7.61 14.58 -2.20
CA GLU A 41 -6.21 14.89 -1.91
C GLU A 41 -5.35 13.61 -1.87
N TYR A 42 -5.91 12.52 -1.32
CA TYR A 42 -5.31 11.20 -1.32
C TYR A 42 -5.06 10.70 -2.74
N ARG A 43 -6.04 10.78 -3.64
CA ARG A 43 -5.88 10.35 -5.04
C ARG A 43 -4.75 11.08 -5.75
N ILE A 44 -4.61 12.39 -5.51
CA ILE A 44 -3.50 13.19 -6.04
C ILE A 44 -2.16 12.70 -5.48
N TYR A 45 -2.09 12.50 -4.16
CA TYR A 45 -0.89 12.00 -3.50
C TYR A 45 -0.50 10.58 -3.96
N ALA A 46 -1.46 9.68 -4.07
CA ALA A 46 -1.25 8.31 -4.52
C ALA A 46 -0.70 8.27 -5.94
N ARG A 47 -1.21 9.14 -6.84
CA ARG A 47 -0.67 9.29 -8.20
C ARG A 47 0.81 9.72 -8.20
N ASP A 48 1.15 10.74 -7.43
CA ASP A 48 2.54 11.20 -7.28
C ASP A 48 3.46 10.10 -6.72
N VAL A 49 2.97 9.32 -5.76
CA VAL A 49 3.69 8.16 -5.21
C VAL A 49 3.89 7.09 -6.29
N MET A 50 2.86 6.78 -7.07
CA MET A 50 2.94 5.81 -8.18
C MET A 50 3.96 6.23 -9.24
N GLU A 51 3.97 7.49 -9.64
CA GLU A 51 4.90 8.02 -10.65
C GLU A 51 6.36 7.98 -10.18
N LYS A 52 6.61 8.30 -8.90
CA LYS A 52 7.96 8.25 -8.31
C LYS A 52 8.48 6.83 -8.15
N ILE A 53 7.57 5.87 -7.99
CA ILE A 53 7.88 4.47 -7.80
C ILE A 53 8.01 3.80 -9.20
N ARG A 54 9.11 4.11 -9.90
CA ARG A 54 9.39 3.58 -11.25
C ARG A 54 9.18 2.05 -11.31
N PRO A 55 8.44 1.52 -12.29
CA PRO A 55 8.27 0.08 -12.44
C PRO A 55 9.63 -0.56 -12.68
N LYS A 56 10.04 -1.43 -11.76
CA LYS A 56 11.30 -2.18 -11.86
C LYS A 56 11.07 -3.67 -11.89
N GLN A 57 9.89 -4.14 -11.46
CA GLN A 57 9.57 -5.54 -11.27
C GLN A 57 8.08 -5.77 -11.51
N ILE A 58 7.78 -6.73 -12.38
CA ILE A 58 6.44 -7.25 -12.59
C ILE A 58 6.35 -8.54 -11.78
N LEU A 59 5.48 -8.56 -10.77
CA LEU A 59 5.19 -9.75 -9.97
C LEU A 59 3.68 -10.01 -10.01
N LYS A 60 3.29 -11.26 -9.76
CA LYS A 60 1.88 -11.61 -9.61
C LYS A 60 1.36 -11.05 -8.29
N CYS A 61 0.37 -10.16 -8.36
CA CYS A 61 -0.27 -9.62 -7.17
C CYS A 61 -0.99 -10.72 -6.39
N SER A 62 -0.81 -10.76 -5.07
CA SER A 62 -1.49 -11.69 -4.18
C SER A 62 -2.99 -11.39 -4.01
N VAL A 63 -3.41 -10.15 -4.26
CA VAL A 63 -4.81 -9.69 -4.16
C VAL A 63 -5.54 -9.89 -5.48
N CYS A 64 -5.20 -9.13 -6.52
CA CYS A 64 -5.91 -9.19 -7.81
C CYS A 64 -5.41 -10.27 -8.78
N ARG A 65 -4.38 -11.05 -8.40
CA ARG A 65 -3.78 -12.13 -9.21
C ARG A 65 -3.22 -11.73 -10.58
N SER A 66 -3.22 -10.44 -10.90
CA SER A 66 -2.69 -9.89 -12.15
C SER A 66 -1.17 -9.71 -12.06
N ASN A 67 -0.49 -9.84 -13.21
CA ASN A 67 0.91 -9.46 -13.34
C ASN A 67 1.00 -7.94 -13.31
N ALA A 68 1.55 -7.40 -12.23
CA ALA A 68 1.51 -5.96 -11.98
C ALA A 68 2.80 -5.48 -11.32
N THR A 69 2.99 -4.16 -11.33
CA THR A 69 4.13 -3.52 -10.68
C THR A 69 4.00 -3.68 -9.17
N CYS A 70 4.93 -4.46 -8.60
CA CYS A 70 5.02 -4.78 -7.18
C CYS A 70 6.44 -4.46 -6.70
N ASN A 71 6.80 -3.19 -6.71
CA ASN A 71 8.15 -2.70 -6.41
C ASN A 71 8.25 -2.04 -5.02
N ILE A 72 7.14 -1.86 -4.30
CA ILE A 72 7.13 -1.36 -2.92
C ILE A 72 6.41 -2.38 -2.04
N CYS A 73 6.97 -2.66 -0.86
CA CYS A 73 6.28 -3.52 0.10
C CYS A 73 5.11 -2.77 0.76
N PRO A 74 4.06 -3.47 1.22
CA PRO A 74 2.90 -2.84 1.88
C PRO A 74 3.30 -1.94 3.06
N VAL A 75 4.32 -2.33 3.82
CA VAL A 75 4.81 -1.55 4.98
C VAL A 75 5.38 -0.20 4.56
N CYS A 76 6.27 -0.16 3.56
CA CYS A 76 6.84 1.10 3.08
C CYS A 76 5.79 1.98 2.38
N PHE A 77 4.79 1.37 1.74
CA PHE A 77 3.69 2.12 1.15
C PHE A 77 2.83 2.76 2.25
N ALA A 78 2.45 2.00 3.28
CA ALA A 78 1.72 2.53 4.42
C ALA A 78 2.49 3.61 5.19
N GLU A 79 3.82 3.50 5.31
CA GLU A 79 4.65 4.54 5.91
C GLU A 79 4.57 5.87 5.14
N LYS A 80 4.54 5.82 3.80
CA LYS A 80 4.31 7.02 2.98
C LYS A 80 2.94 7.65 3.27
N ILE A 81 1.90 6.83 3.38
CA ILE A 81 0.55 7.30 3.71
C ILE A 81 0.49 7.87 5.12
N PHE A 82 1.09 7.20 6.11
CA PHE A 82 1.19 7.70 7.48
C PHE A 82 1.83 9.09 7.52
N ASN A 83 2.96 9.26 6.83
CA ASN A 83 3.66 10.55 6.77
C ASN A 83 2.85 11.64 6.06
N TRP A 84 2.09 11.28 5.03
CA TRP A 84 1.15 12.20 4.38
C TRP A 84 0.00 12.59 5.32
N LEU A 85 -0.65 11.61 5.96
CA LEU A 85 -1.71 11.83 6.95
C LEU A 85 -1.21 12.67 8.13
N ALA A 86 0.00 12.43 8.64
CA ALA A 86 0.53 13.13 9.81
C ALA A 86 0.72 14.64 9.57
N LYS A 87 0.90 15.06 8.31
CA LYS A 87 0.95 16.47 7.90
C LYS A 87 -0.43 17.11 7.81
N LYS A 88 -1.50 16.31 7.68
CA LYS A 88 -2.88 16.76 7.50
C LYS A 88 -3.69 16.67 8.80
N ASP A 89 -3.56 15.55 9.49
CA ASP A 89 -4.28 15.21 10.71
C ASP A 89 -3.51 14.13 11.50
N LYS A 90 -2.82 14.54 12.57
CA LYS A 90 -2.01 13.65 13.42
C LYS A 90 -2.85 12.56 14.11
N LYS A 91 -4.11 12.87 14.47
CA LYS A 91 -5.00 11.90 15.11
C LYS A 91 -5.39 10.82 14.11
N LEU A 92 -5.73 11.21 12.89
CA LEU A 92 -6.05 10.29 11.80
C LEU A 92 -4.85 9.41 11.43
N ALA A 93 -3.64 9.98 11.35
CA ALA A 93 -2.42 9.21 11.12
C ALA A 93 -2.18 8.14 12.20
N THR A 94 -2.48 8.47 13.47
CA THR A 94 -2.35 7.53 14.58
C THR A 94 -3.37 6.40 14.49
N ASN A 95 -4.61 6.70 14.09
CA ASN A 95 -5.64 5.70 13.84
C ASN A 95 -5.24 4.78 12.68
N PHE A 96 -4.75 5.36 11.58
CA PHE A 96 -4.22 4.60 10.45
C PHE A 96 -3.14 3.61 10.86
N ALA A 97 -2.15 4.04 11.64
CA ALA A 97 -1.08 3.17 12.11
C ALA A 97 -1.60 2.01 12.98
N LYS A 98 -2.61 2.27 13.82
CA LYS A 98 -3.25 1.24 14.65
C LYS A 98 -3.99 0.20 13.79
N ASP A 99 -4.77 0.66 12.82
CA ASP A 99 -5.58 -0.22 11.97
C ASP A 99 -4.70 -1.01 10.99
N PHE A 100 -3.72 -0.36 10.38
CA PHE A 100 -2.77 -1.03 9.49
C PHE A 100 -1.95 -2.11 10.23
N LYS A 101 -1.55 -1.85 11.49
CA LYS A 101 -0.87 -2.87 12.31
C LYS A 101 -1.75 -4.09 12.60
N LYS A 102 -3.08 -3.90 12.73
CA LYS A 102 -4.04 -5.02 12.87
C LYS A 102 -4.17 -5.79 11.55
N ASN A 103 -4.28 -5.08 10.42
CA ASN A 103 -4.49 -5.68 9.10
C ASN A 103 -3.23 -6.34 8.51
N LEU A 104 -2.02 -5.85 8.83
CA LEU A 104 -0.76 -6.51 8.48
C LEU A 104 -0.67 -7.96 8.98
N LYS A 105 -1.31 -8.26 10.13
CA LYS A 105 -1.38 -9.64 10.65
C LYS A 105 -2.29 -10.56 9.82
N GLN A 106 -3.20 -9.98 9.02
CA GLN A 106 -4.14 -10.70 8.16
C GLN A 106 -3.65 -10.87 6.73
N ILE A 107 -2.56 -10.20 6.32
CA ILE A 107 -1.86 -10.46 5.06
C ILE A 107 -0.98 -11.72 5.23
N GLN A 108 -1.61 -12.82 5.65
CA GLN A 108 -1.06 -14.16 5.52
C GLN A 108 -1.50 -14.73 4.16
N PRO A 109 -0.65 -15.53 3.50
CA PRO A 109 -1.02 -16.14 2.23
C PRO A 109 -2.15 -17.15 2.49
N GLY A 110 -3.36 -16.84 2.01
CA GLY A 110 -4.47 -17.79 2.07
C GLY A 110 -5.78 -17.25 2.62
N ARG A 111 -6.24 -16.06 2.20
CA ARG A 111 -7.69 -15.87 2.15
C ARG A 111 -8.24 -16.88 1.15
N GLN A 112 -8.76 -17.99 1.67
CA GLN A 112 -9.74 -18.81 0.99
C GLN A 112 -10.84 -17.86 0.53
N LEU A 113 -10.89 -17.61 -0.78
CA LEU A 113 -12.10 -17.14 -1.40
C LEU A 113 -13.06 -18.31 -1.30
N PHE A 114 -14.18 -18.11 -0.63
CA PHE A 114 -15.33 -18.99 -0.79
C PHE A 114 -15.66 -19.06 -2.28
N ALA A 115 -15.46 -20.24 -2.86
CA ALA A 115 -16.18 -20.80 -3.99
C ALA A 115 -16.01 -22.32 -3.91
#